data_AF-A0A961TZI5-F1
#
_entry.id   AF-A0A961TZI5-F1
#
_cell.length_a   1.000
_cell.length_b   1.000
_cell.length_c   1.000
_cell.angle_alpha   90.00
_cell.angle_beta   90.00
_cell.angle_gamma   90.00
#
_symmetry.space_group_name_H-M   'P 1'
#
loop_
_entity.id
_entity.type
_entity.pdbx_description
1 polymer ?
#
loop_
_entity_poly.entity_id
_entity_poly.type
_entity_poly.pdbx_seq_one_letter_code
_entity_poly.pdbx_strand_id
1 'polypeptide(L)'
;PRSFQDSDGDGVGDLKGIIQHLPYVAELGVDAIWISPIAKSPMKDFGYDVSDYCDIDPLFGTLADFDALLAEAHRLGLKVMTDIVISHTSDQHPWFVESRASRDNPKA
;
A
#
# COMPACT_ATOMS: atom_id res chain seq x y z
N PRO A 1 0.19 6.83 2.55
CA PRO A 1 0.87 6.38 3.79
C PRO A 1 2.10 7.24 4.16
N ARG A 2 2.97 7.55 3.18
CA ARG A 2 4.29 8.22 3.32
C ARG A 2 4.41 9.43 4.24
N SER A 3 3.32 10.14 4.50
CA SER A 3 3.36 11.45 5.17
C SER A 3 2.54 11.47 6.47
N PHE A 4 2.14 10.30 6.97
CA PHE A 4 1.36 10.23 8.21
C PHE A 4 2.26 10.17 9.45
N GLN A 5 3.02 9.08 9.62
CA GLN A 5 3.98 8.96 10.70
C GLN A 5 5.05 7.92 10.35
N ASP A 6 6.32 8.30 10.46
CA ASP A 6 7.50 7.42 10.40
C ASP A 6 7.70 6.76 11.78
N SER A 7 7.86 5.44 11.82
CA SER A 7 8.03 4.67 13.06
C SER A 7 9.43 4.06 13.23
N ASP A 8 10.26 4.03 12.19
CA ASP A 8 11.58 3.38 12.21
C ASP A 8 12.76 4.32 11.93
N GLY A 9 12.48 5.58 11.58
CA GLY A 9 13.45 6.66 11.45
C GLY A 9 14.07 6.80 10.05
N ASP A 10 13.48 6.17 9.03
CA ASP A 10 13.96 6.29 7.65
C ASP A 10 13.48 7.58 6.93
N GLY A 11 12.59 8.34 7.56
CA GLY A 11 12.03 9.59 7.05
C GLY A 11 10.75 9.43 6.21
N VAL A 12 10.19 8.23 6.11
CA VAL A 12 8.96 7.93 5.38
C VAL A 12 7.93 7.28 6.30
N GLY A 13 6.68 7.73 6.19
CA GLY A 13 5.59 7.16 6.96
C GLY A 13 5.23 5.72 6.54
N ASP A 14 5.05 4.86 7.53
CA ASP A 14 4.88 3.41 7.37
C ASP A 14 3.58 2.89 8.03
N LEU A 15 3.28 1.60 7.85
CA LEU A 15 2.06 0.98 8.40
C LEU A 15 2.04 0.96 9.94
N LYS A 16 3.18 0.77 10.60
CA LYS A 16 3.26 0.75 12.07
C LYS A 16 3.02 2.14 12.64
N GLY A 17 3.48 3.19 11.97
CA GLY A 17 3.13 4.57 12.29
C GLY A 17 1.63 4.82 12.20
N ILE A 18 0.94 4.28 11.18
CA ILE A 18 -0.52 4.34 11.11
C ILE A 18 -1.15 3.62 12.32
N ILE A 19 -0.71 2.39 12.63
CA ILE A 19 -1.24 1.61 13.76
C ILE A 19 -1.16 2.39 15.07
N GLN A 20 -0.01 3.02 15.36
CA GLN A 20 0.20 3.79 16.59
C GLN A 20 -0.79 4.93 16.78
N HIS A 21 -1.33 5.47 15.68
CA HIS A 21 -2.25 6.61 15.70
C HIS A 21 -3.71 6.24 15.41
N LEU A 22 -4.04 4.96 15.17
CA LEU A 22 -5.44 4.53 15.01
C LEU A 22 -6.34 4.91 16.19
N PRO A 23 -5.91 4.85 17.48
CA PRO A 23 -6.73 5.33 18.58
C PRO A 23 -7.11 6.81 18.45
N TYR A 24 -6.16 7.67 18.05
CA TYR A 24 -6.44 9.08 17.77
C TYR A 24 -7.44 9.24 16.63
N VAL A 25 -7.28 8.48 15.53
CA VAL A 25 -8.21 8.53 14.40
C VAL A 25 -9.62 8.10 14.83
N ALA A 26 -9.76 7.08 15.67
CA ALA A 26 -11.04 6.65 16.21
C ALA A 26 -11.70 7.73 17.09
N GLU A 27 -10.91 8.47 17.90
CA GLU A 27 -11.40 9.60 18.70
C GLU A 27 -11.95 10.76 17.87
N LEU A 28 -11.51 10.91 16.61
CA LEU A 28 -12.11 11.89 15.67
C LEU A 28 -13.56 11.56 15.30
N GLY A 29 -14.05 10.35 15.60
CA GLY A 29 -15.42 9.93 15.36
C GLY A 29 -15.71 9.58 13.89
N VAL A 30 -14.70 9.20 13.12
CA VAL A 30 -14.86 8.74 11.73
C VAL A 30 -15.22 7.26 11.67
N ASP A 31 -15.92 6.85 10.61
CA ASP A 31 -16.30 5.44 10.41
C ASP A 31 -15.23 4.61 9.71
N ALA A 32 -14.35 5.25 8.94
CA ALA A 32 -13.42 4.59 8.05
C ALA A 32 -12.14 5.40 7.82
N ILE A 33 -11.08 4.69 7.46
CA ILE A 33 -9.85 5.25 6.87
C ILE A 33 -9.71 4.78 5.43
N TRP A 34 -9.13 5.64 4.59
CA TRP A 34 -8.69 5.29 3.25
C TRP A 34 -7.19 5.52 3.13
N ILE A 35 -6.45 4.44 2.87
CA ILE A 35 -5.01 4.44 2.75
C ILE A 35 -4.65 4.49 1.26
N SER A 36 -3.93 5.54 0.86
CA SER A 36 -3.31 5.64 -0.47
C SER A 36 -2.35 4.46 -0.73
N PRO A 37 -1.87 4.21 -1.97
CA PRO A 37 -1.19 2.97 -2.32
C PRO A 37 -0.06 2.55 -1.37
N ILE A 38 -0.08 1.27 -1.01
CA ILE A 38 0.90 0.59 -0.14
C ILE A 38 1.52 -0.64 -0.81
N ALA A 39 1.02 -1.01 -2.00
CA ALA A 39 1.54 -2.15 -2.76
C ALA A 39 2.94 -1.86 -3.29
N LYS A 40 3.71 -2.92 -3.60
CA LYS A 40 5.06 -2.79 -4.17
C LYS A 40 5.09 -1.90 -5.40
N SER A 41 6.02 -0.96 -5.40
CA SER A 41 6.15 0.05 -6.44
C SER A 41 7.61 0.54 -6.57
N PRO A 42 8.09 0.88 -7.78
CA PRO A 42 9.34 1.62 -7.94
C PRO A 42 9.30 3.05 -7.40
N MET A 43 8.13 3.52 -6.94
CA MET A 43 7.88 4.83 -6.36
C MET A 43 8.14 6.01 -7.33
N LYS A 44 8.10 5.78 -8.64
CA LYS A 44 8.22 6.88 -9.62
C LYS A 44 7.00 7.80 -9.60
N ASP A 45 5.85 7.25 -9.20
CA ASP A 45 4.61 7.98 -8.92
C ASP A 45 4.12 7.67 -7.50
N PHE A 46 5.07 7.57 -6.56
CA PHE A 46 4.81 7.41 -5.12
C PHE A 46 3.78 6.34 -4.73
N GLY A 47 3.79 5.21 -5.44
CA GLY A 47 2.95 4.04 -5.15
C GLY A 47 1.85 3.77 -6.18
N TYR A 48 1.55 4.73 -7.07
CA TYR A 48 0.57 4.50 -8.16
C TYR A 48 1.15 3.70 -9.34
N ASP A 49 2.47 3.65 -9.48
CA ASP A 49 3.18 2.77 -10.40
C ASP A 49 3.44 1.38 -9.77
N VAL A 50 2.41 0.52 -9.71
CA VAL A 50 2.46 -0.79 -9.02
C VAL A 50 3.28 -1.83 -9.81
N SER A 51 4.23 -2.51 -9.15
CA SER A 51 5.02 -3.62 -9.71
C SER A 51 4.62 -5.01 -9.19
N ASP A 52 3.93 -5.10 -8.05
CA ASP A 52 3.29 -6.31 -7.54
C ASP A 52 2.05 -5.94 -6.71
N TYR A 53 0.87 -6.39 -7.17
CA TYR A 53 -0.42 -6.10 -6.55
C TYR A 53 -0.72 -6.92 -5.29
N CYS A 54 0.06 -7.96 -5.01
CA CYS A 54 -0.22 -8.92 -3.95
C CYS A 54 0.72 -8.81 -2.75
N ASP A 55 1.60 -7.81 -2.73
CA ASP A 55 2.55 -7.61 -1.65
C ASP A 55 2.67 -6.14 -1.27
N ILE A 56 3.12 -5.89 -0.05
CA ILE A 56 3.35 -4.54 0.49
C ILE A 56 4.74 -4.07 0.09
N ASP A 57 4.86 -2.78 -0.24
CA ASP A 57 6.17 -2.19 -0.48
C ASP A 57 7.00 -2.21 0.81
N PRO A 58 8.25 -2.73 0.78
CA PRO A 58 9.09 -2.78 1.97
C PRO A 58 9.31 -1.44 2.67
N LEU A 59 9.17 -0.32 1.94
CA LEU A 59 9.21 1.03 2.51
C LEU A 59 8.07 1.31 3.49
N PHE A 60 6.96 0.57 3.40
CA PHE A 60 5.80 0.72 4.28
C PHE A 60 5.67 -0.41 5.31
N GLY A 61 6.42 -1.50 5.14
CA GLY A 61 6.42 -2.66 6.03
C GLY A 61 6.13 -3.95 5.29
N THR A 62 5.34 -4.83 5.91
CA THR A 62 5.04 -6.18 5.43
C THR A 62 3.54 -6.46 5.38
N LEU A 63 3.14 -7.56 4.71
CA LEU A 63 1.77 -8.06 4.79
C LEU A 63 1.32 -8.33 6.23
N ALA A 64 2.21 -8.80 7.10
CA ALA A 64 1.89 -9.01 8.53
C ALA A 64 1.63 -7.69 9.27
N ASP A 65 2.34 -6.61 8.91
CA ASP A 65 2.05 -5.28 9.45
C ASP A 65 0.69 -4.77 8.96
N PHE A 66 0.31 -5.08 7.71
CA PHE A 66 -1.04 -4.76 7.21
C PHE A 66 -2.14 -5.57 7.93
N ASP A 67 -1.91 -6.86 8.21
CA ASP A 67 -2.81 -7.67 9.02
C ASP A 67 -2.99 -7.08 10.43
N ALA A 68 -1.90 -6.62 11.05
CA ALA A 68 -1.93 -5.96 12.35
C ALA A 68 -2.72 -4.64 12.29
N LEU A 69 -2.57 -3.86 11.22
CA LEU A 69 -3.35 -2.63 10.98
C LEU A 69 -4.84 -2.93 10.87
N LEU A 70 -5.22 -3.93 10.06
CA LEU A 70 -6.61 -4.33 9.91
C LEU A 70 -7.20 -4.79 11.25
N ALA A 71 -6.47 -5.59 12.01
CA ALA A 71 -6.91 -6.08 13.32
C ALA A 71 -7.15 -4.92 14.30
N GLU A 72 -6.23 -3.97 14.39
CA GLU A 72 -6.35 -2.83 15.30
C GLU A 72 -7.46 -1.86 14.87
N ALA A 73 -7.57 -1.56 13.57
CA ALA A 73 -8.63 -0.71 13.05
C ALA A 73 -10.01 -1.32 13.35
N HIS A 74 -10.19 -2.62 13.09
CA HIS A 74 -11.45 -3.31 13.39
C HIS A 74 -11.74 -3.39 14.89
N ARG A 75 -10.72 -3.57 15.74
CA ARG A 75 -10.88 -3.52 17.21
C ARG A 75 -11.44 -2.16 17.67
N LEU A 76 -11.05 -1.09 16.98
CA LEU A 76 -11.51 0.28 17.22
C LEU A 76 -12.82 0.63 16.49
N GLY A 77 -13.41 -0.32 15.75
CA GLY A 77 -14.65 -0.11 15.00
C GLY A 77 -14.48 0.62 13.66
N LEU A 78 -13.26 0.89 13.23
CA LEU A 78 -12.95 1.56 11.97
C LEU A 78 -13.01 0.58 10.79
N LYS A 79 -13.55 1.02 9.66
CA LYS A 79 -13.39 0.32 8.36
C LYS A 79 -12.10 0.76 7.69
N VAL A 80 -11.50 -0.16 6.92
CA VAL A 80 -10.27 0.11 6.17
C VAL A 80 -10.54 -0.02 4.67
N MET A 81 -10.22 1.03 3.93
CA MET A 81 -10.21 1.06 2.48
C MET A 81 -8.79 1.29 1.98
N THR A 82 -8.44 0.71 0.84
CA THR A 82 -7.16 0.92 0.17
C THR A 82 -7.37 1.23 -1.31
N ASP A 83 -6.43 1.96 -1.90
CA ASP A 83 -6.39 2.10 -3.36
C ASP A 83 -6.11 0.76 -4.07
N ILE A 84 -6.74 0.58 -5.23
CA ILE A 84 -6.43 -0.49 -6.18
C ILE A 84 -6.24 0.15 -7.56
N VAL A 85 -5.00 0.21 -8.02
CA VAL A 85 -4.64 0.90 -9.27
C VAL A 85 -4.69 -0.06 -10.46
N ILE A 86 -5.88 -0.26 -11.03
CA ILE A 86 -6.09 -1.22 -12.14
C ILE A 86 -6.04 -0.60 -13.54
N SER A 87 -5.98 0.73 -13.64
CA SER A 87 -5.96 1.43 -14.93
C SER A 87 -4.63 1.23 -15.68
N HIS A 88 -3.54 1.02 -14.94
CA HIS A 88 -2.18 0.82 -15.45
C HIS A 88 -1.31 0.08 -14.42
N THR A 89 -0.18 -0.47 -14.87
CA THR A 89 0.88 -1.04 -14.02
C THR A 89 2.18 -0.25 -14.20
N SER A 90 3.17 -0.46 -13.33
CA SER A 90 4.54 -0.01 -13.54
C SER A 90 5.16 -0.63 -14.81
N ASP A 91 6.14 0.06 -15.39
CA ASP A 91 7.01 -0.47 -16.44
C ASP A 91 7.91 -1.63 -15.96
N GLN A 92 8.02 -1.81 -14.65
CA GLN A 92 8.72 -2.92 -14.01
C GLN A 92 7.81 -4.09 -13.64
N HIS A 93 6.49 -3.97 -13.84
CA HIS A 93 5.56 -5.06 -13.54
C HIS A 93 5.84 -6.27 -14.46
N PRO A 94 5.87 -7.52 -13.95
CA PRO A 94 6.20 -8.71 -14.75
C PRO A 94 5.37 -8.83 -16.04
N TRP A 95 4.08 -8.48 -15.97
CA TRP A 95 3.20 -8.46 -17.14
C TRP A 95 3.69 -7.52 -18.24
N PHE A 96 4.17 -6.32 -17.90
CA PHE A 96 4.66 -5.38 -18.89
C PHE A 96 6.00 -5.84 -19.48
N VAL A 97 6.87 -6.43 -18.64
CA VAL A 97 8.15 -7.01 -19.07
C VAL A 97 7.92 -8.15 -20.08
N GLU A 98 6.96 -9.04 -19.82
CA GLU A 98 6.57 -10.12 -20.74
C GLU A 98 5.93 -9.56 -22.01
N SER A 99 4.95 -8.65 -21.86
CA SER A 99 4.21 -8.06 -22.99
C SER A 99 5.12 -7.34 -23.99
N ARG A 100 6.12 -6.59 -23.51
CA ARG A 100 7.04 -5.85 -24.37
C ARG A 100 8.12 -6.71 -25.05
N ALA A 101 8.29 -7.97 -24.63
CA ALA A 101 9.36 -8.83 -25.11
C ALA A 101 9.15 -9.29 -26.57
N SER A 102 7.90 -9.51 -26.98
CA SER A 102 7.54 -9.91 -28.34
C SER A 102 6.05 -9.65 -28.59
N ARG A 103 5.69 -9.43 -29.86
CA ARG A 103 4.28 -9.36 -30.30
C ARG A 103 3.58 -10.72 -30.29
N ASP A 104 4.34 -11.82 -30.30
CA ASP A 104 3.83 -13.20 -30.44
C ASP A 104 4.17 -14.05 -29.18
N ASN A 105 4.20 -13.43 -28.00
CA ASN A 105 4.46 -14.14 -26.75
C ASN A 105 3.23 -15.01 -26.34
N PRO A 106 3.37 -15.97 -25.40
CA PRO A 106 2.27 -16.86 -24.99
C PRO A 106 1.03 -16.18 -24.37
N LYS A 107 1.11 -14.88 -24.07
CA LYS A 107 0.05 -14.03 -23.50
C LYS A 107 -0.46 -12.97 -24.48
N ALA A 108 -0.05 -13.02 -25.75
CA ALA A 108 -0.52 -12.12 -26.81
C ALA A 108 -2.00 -12.35 -27.18
#